data_AF-B1H3G3-F1
#
_entry.id   AF-B1H3G3-F1
#
_cell.length_a   1.000
_cell.length_b   1.000
_cell.length_c   1.000
_cell.angle_alpha   90.00
_cell.angle_beta   90.00
_cell.angle_gamma   90.00
#
_symmetry.space_group_name_H-M   'P 1'
#
loop_
_entity.id
_entity.type
_entity.pdbx_description
1 polymer ?
#
loop_
_entity_poly.entity_id
_entity_poly.type
_entity_poly.pdbx_seq_one_letter_code
_entity_poly.pdbx_strand_id
1 'polypeptide(L)'
;TMSTLQRSIENRLSATSTVWENLHINMQFFKIFNELPSNFTVIVLQHSEDRSFLYGAVLEKPKANPGPKGKTNQQPQQKVQAKVVRCAVSSQKFLNLAAKMELFKQDMMQSLLKKENQQSSHRQRDLFEQIKGANKDPEMIKACSTEDDCEKETASAFHDIVNALEDYLNPVLHSLELTCIRQPSPVLSPAGSVRAKSRDKEEKPTTTSSASVDTGECIVLLADTFLMEFPLEALGVFKEDGISSISRDFSLQLLFNRLHREQTAEGEMKRDGRSSKGPRQKMEQKKNTKTASINRILPAGCIPVDTHNFKYIVDPYNEAQEPEAFSPSFKMNEIFAKYGQFTPHWEGIIGSSHIPSHAEWEKLTTDCSAFLFYGMERFLAHILSDKFLALNLKECQLMILLDLVRTSESFARQSKVDVQKRATSLTLERPVETALLLSATGIRSVMLNQWHTTLEKNAKRLDCLAENLLATGKTTGQSVHSLRRLQWNSNLLNDEGDNIKPDDGEEEILMREPVSKPPAWDPSVFSYVLYGLPNMVVM
;
A
#
# COMPACT_ATOMS: atom_id res chain seq x y z
N THR A 1 40.35 -8.81 -15.44
CA THR A 1 40.98 -8.31 -14.20
C THR A 1 40.51 -6.88 -14.00
N MET A 2 39.63 -6.63 -13.03
CA MET A 2 39.17 -5.26 -12.74
C MET A 2 40.34 -4.40 -12.25
N SER A 3 40.43 -3.17 -12.74
CA SER A 3 41.49 -2.24 -12.34
C SER A 3 41.40 -1.95 -10.83
N THR A 4 42.55 -1.73 -10.18
CA THR A 4 42.62 -1.35 -8.76
C THR A 4 41.80 -0.10 -8.44
N LEU A 5 41.68 0.82 -9.42
CA LEU A 5 40.83 1.99 -9.34
C LEU A 5 39.35 1.63 -9.26
N GLN A 6 38.88 0.72 -10.12
CA GLN A 6 37.47 0.30 -10.13
C GLN A 6 37.07 -0.29 -8.78
N ARG A 7 37.87 -1.20 -8.24
CA ARG A 7 37.59 -1.81 -6.92
C ARG A 7 37.56 -0.77 -5.80
N SER A 8 38.42 0.24 -5.85
CA SER A 8 38.42 1.34 -4.88
C SER A 8 37.15 2.18 -4.98
N ILE A 9 36.69 2.48 -6.19
CA ILE A 9 35.43 3.21 -6.43
C ILE A 9 34.24 2.40 -5.93
N GLU A 10 34.15 1.12 -6.28
CA GLU A 10 33.07 0.23 -5.84
C GLU A 10 33.03 0.13 -4.30
N ASN A 11 34.18 -0.05 -3.65
CA ASN A 11 34.25 -0.09 -2.18
C ASN A 11 33.81 1.24 -1.54
N ARG A 12 34.18 2.39 -2.12
CA ARG A 12 33.73 3.69 -1.63
C ARG A 12 32.24 3.88 -1.81
N LEU A 13 31.71 3.53 -2.99
CA LEU A 13 30.28 3.62 -3.27
C LEU A 13 29.47 2.73 -2.34
N SER A 14 29.91 1.50 -2.09
CA SER A 14 29.27 0.60 -1.11
C SER A 14 29.32 1.14 0.32
N ALA A 15 30.35 1.91 0.69
CA ALA A 15 30.46 2.51 2.01
C ALA A 15 29.63 3.79 2.17
N THR A 16 29.39 4.55 1.10
CA THR A 16 28.78 5.89 1.19
C THR A 16 27.37 5.98 0.59
N SER A 17 27.03 5.11 -0.36
CA SER A 17 25.77 5.20 -1.11
C SER A 17 24.89 3.99 -0.82
N THR A 18 23.79 4.25 -0.12
CA THR A 18 22.73 3.26 0.12
C THR A 18 22.11 2.78 -1.18
N VAL A 19 21.92 3.69 -2.14
CA VAL A 19 21.41 3.37 -3.48
C VAL A 19 22.32 2.35 -4.17
N TRP A 20 23.63 2.56 -4.12
CA TRP A 20 24.59 1.62 -4.70
C TRP A 20 24.52 0.24 -4.07
N GLU A 21 24.45 0.18 -2.73
CA GLU A 21 24.32 -1.07 -1.98
C GLU A 21 23.02 -1.81 -2.34
N ASN A 22 21.89 -1.10 -2.40
CA ASN A 22 20.59 -1.69 -2.70
C ASN A 22 20.46 -2.19 -4.15
N LEU A 23 21.21 -1.59 -5.08
CA LEU A 23 21.28 -2.01 -6.48
C LEU A 23 22.33 -3.10 -6.72
N HIS A 24 23.13 -3.45 -5.71
CA HIS A 24 24.13 -4.50 -5.84
C HIS A 24 23.47 -5.88 -6.02
N ILE A 25 23.91 -6.62 -7.04
CA ILE A 25 23.36 -7.94 -7.35
C ILE A 25 24.22 -9.01 -6.67
N ASN A 26 23.64 -9.71 -5.69
CA ASN A 26 24.30 -10.86 -5.10
C ASN A 26 24.32 -12.04 -6.09
N MET A 27 25.52 -12.51 -6.42
CA MET A 27 25.73 -13.64 -7.34
C MET A 27 25.20 -14.97 -6.81
N GLN A 28 24.91 -15.09 -5.51
CA GLN A 28 24.30 -16.27 -4.88
C GLN A 28 22.75 -16.21 -4.91
N PHE A 29 22.17 -15.75 -6.01
CA PHE A 29 20.73 -15.48 -6.13
C PHE A 29 19.83 -16.68 -5.85
N PHE A 30 20.31 -17.92 -6.03
CA PHE A 30 19.56 -19.13 -5.68
C PHE A 30 19.31 -19.29 -4.17
N LYS A 31 20.10 -18.64 -3.30
CA LYS A 31 19.93 -18.69 -1.85
C LYS A 31 18.88 -17.71 -1.34
N ILE A 32 18.65 -16.61 -2.07
CA ILE A 32 17.72 -15.55 -1.70
C ILE A 32 16.34 -16.11 -1.37
N PHE A 33 15.83 -17.02 -2.20
CA PHE A 33 14.50 -17.58 -1.99
C PHE A 33 14.40 -18.40 -0.69
N ASN A 34 15.46 -19.11 -0.30
CA ASN A 34 15.47 -19.91 0.93
C ASN A 34 15.34 -19.06 2.20
N GLU A 35 15.62 -17.76 2.11
CA GLU A 35 15.58 -16.82 3.23
C GLU A 35 14.28 -16.02 3.29
N LEU A 36 13.43 -16.07 2.26
CA LEU A 36 12.12 -15.41 2.27
C LEU A 36 11.15 -16.02 3.31
N PRO A 37 10.21 -15.25 3.88
CA PRO A 37 9.15 -15.81 4.73
C PRO A 37 8.35 -16.93 4.02
N SER A 38 7.92 -17.96 4.75
CA SER A 38 7.19 -19.10 4.17
C SER A 38 5.77 -18.77 3.70
N ASN A 39 5.23 -17.63 4.13
CA ASN A 39 3.93 -17.12 3.69
C ASN A 39 4.04 -16.24 2.42
N PHE A 40 5.24 -16.06 1.85
CA PHE A 40 5.42 -15.32 0.60
C PHE A 40 5.32 -16.24 -0.60
N THR A 41 4.44 -15.87 -1.51
CA THR A 41 4.35 -16.42 -2.86
C THR A 41 4.79 -15.34 -3.84
N VAL A 42 5.90 -15.57 -4.52
CA VAL A 42 6.46 -14.59 -5.46
C VAL A 42 6.03 -14.94 -6.88
N ILE A 43 5.39 -13.99 -7.55
CA ILE A 43 4.97 -14.12 -8.95
C ILE A 43 5.82 -13.15 -9.77
N VAL A 44 6.51 -13.66 -10.78
CA VAL A 44 7.34 -12.87 -11.69
C VAL A 44 6.64 -12.79 -13.04
N LEU A 45 6.52 -11.58 -13.59
CA LEU A 45 5.99 -11.32 -14.93
C LEU A 45 6.95 -10.41 -15.68
N GLN A 46 7.51 -10.90 -16.79
CA GLN A 46 8.52 -10.16 -17.53
C GLN A 46 8.41 -10.37 -19.03
N HIS A 47 8.36 -9.28 -19.79
CA HIS A 47 8.41 -9.31 -21.24
C HIS A 47 9.84 -9.56 -21.74
N SER A 48 9.95 -10.14 -22.93
CA SER A 48 11.16 -10.02 -23.75
C SER A 48 11.37 -8.57 -24.19
N GLU A 49 12.59 -8.21 -24.57
CA GLU A 49 12.95 -6.85 -25.00
C GLU A 49 12.09 -6.33 -26.17
N ASP A 50 11.74 -7.22 -27.11
CA ASP A 50 10.86 -6.94 -28.25
C ASP A 50 9.35 -7.09 -27.93
N ARG A 51 9.01 -7.55 -26.71
CA ARG A 51 7.65 -7.83 -26.24
C ARG A 51 6.89 -8.87 -27.07
N SER A 52 7.61 -9.78 -27.73
CA SER A 52 7.01 -10.92 -28.43
C SER A 52 6.73 -12.12 -27.51
N PHE A 53 7.38 -12.16 -26.35
CA PHE A 53 7.17 -13.19 -25.33
C PHE A 53 6.91 -12.56 -23.96
N LEU A 54 6.07 -13.24 -23.18
CA LEU A 54 5.87 -12.99 -21.76
C LEU A 54 6.35 -14.21 -20.97
N TYR A 55 7.26 -13.98 -20.04
CA TYR A 55 7.75 -14.95 -19.09
C TYR A 55 6.98 -14.79 -17.78
N GLY A 56 6.46 -15.91 -17.27
CA GLY A 56 5.84 -16.00 -15.96
C GLY A 56 6.63 -16.96 -15.08
N ALA A 57 6.80 -16.63 -13.82
CA ALA A 57 7.29 -17.59 -12.83
C ALA A 57 6.51 -17.49 -11.53
N VAL A 58 6.37 -18.61 -10.85
CA VAL A 58 5.83 -18.70 -9.49
C VAL A 58 6.85 -19.39 -8.62
N LEU A 59 7.20 -18.76 -7.51
CA LEU A 59 8.15 -19.25 -6.52
C LEU A 59 7.42 -19.40 -5.19
N GLU A 60 7.25 -20.65 -4.76
CA GLU A 60 6.51 -21.02 -3.55
C GLU A 60 7.37 -21.88 -2.63
N LYS A 61 7.22 -21.67 -1.32
CA LYS A 61 7.74 -22.60 -0.31
C LYS A 61 6.66 -23.61 0.05
N PRO A 62 6.98 -24.92 0.05
CA PRO A 62 6.00 -25.93 0.42
C PRO A 62 5.55 -25.73 1.87
N LYS A 63 4.24 -25.56 2.06
CA LYS A 63 3.62 -25.48 3.39
C LYS A 63 3.80 -26.83 4.09
N ALA A 64 4.31 -26.82 5.32
CA ALA A 64 4.47 -28.03 6.10
C ALA A 64 3.08 -28.53 6.53
N ASN A 65 2.59 -29.60 5.92
CA ASN A 65 1.38 -30.27 6.41
C ASN A 65 1.67 -30.85 7.81
N PRO A 66 0.88 -30.52 8.85
CA PRO A 66 0.95 -31.21 10.12
C PRO A 66 0.31 -32.59 9.93
N GLY A 67 1.09 -33.53 9.38
CA GLY A 67 0.71 -34.95 9.36
C GLY A 67 0.59 -35.49 10.79
N PRO A 68 -0.22 -36.54 11.02
CA PRO A 68 -0.44 -37.10 12.34
C PRO A 68 0.89 -37.54 12.96
N LYS A 69 1.15 -37.05 14.17
CA LYS A 69 2.37 -37.32 14.94
C LYS A 69 2.65 -38.83 15.00
N GLY A 70 3.65 -39.28 14.25
CA GLY A 70 4.05 -40.69 14.23
C GLY A 70 5.33 -40.95 13.45
N LYS A 71 6.47 -40.83 14.13
CA LYS A 71 7.78 -41.47 13.85
C LYS A 71 8.37 -41.31 12.42
N THR A 72 9.33 -40.41 12.27
CA THR A 72 10.78 -40.72 12.08
C THR A 72 11.55 -39.44 11.75
N ASN A 73 12.75 -39.30 12.31
CA ASN A 73 13.71 -38.24 12.03
C ASN A 73 14.18 -38.31 10.57
N GLN A 74 13.49 -37.62 9.68
CA GLN A 74 14.07 -36.95 8.52
C GLN A 74 13.29 -35.65 8.36
N GLN A 75 13.92 -34.50 8.62
CA GLN A 75 13.37 -33.25 8.12
C GLN A 75 13.24 -33.42 6.60
N PRO A 76 12.04 -33.40 6.01
CA PRO A 76 11.95 -33.34 4.57
C PRO A 76 12.63 -32.03 4.18
N GLN A 77 13.72 -32.11 3.41
CA GLN A 77 14.25 -30.93 2.73
C GLN A 77 13.07 -30.31 1.96
N GLN A 78 12.56 -29.19 2.45
CA GLN A 78 11.50 -28.42 1.81
C GLN A 78 12.02 -28.00 0.44
N LYS A 79 11.73 -28.78 -0.60
CA LYS A 79 12.10 -28.43 -1.97
C LYS A 79 11.21 -27.30 -2.42
N VAL A 80 11.83 -26.16 -2.73
CA VAL A 80 11.20 -25.00 -3.35
C VAL A 80 10.44 -25.44 -4.59
N GLN A 81 9.17 -25.05 -4.70
CA GLN A 81 8.38 -25.26 -5.91
C GLN A 81 8.53 -24.02 -6.79
N ALA A 82 9.22 -24.20 -7.91
CA ALA A 82 9.36 -23.17 -8.93
C ALA A 82 8.68 -23.66 -10.22
N LYS A 83 7.72 -22.89 -10.71
CA LYS A 83 7.13 -23.08 -12.04
C LYS A 83 7.52 -21.89 -12.91
N VAL A 84 7.92 -22.17 -14.14
CA VAL A 84 8.28 -21.13 -15.12
C VAL A 84 7.56 -21.45 -16.42
N VAL A 85 6.96 -20.41 -17.00
CA VAL A 85 6.19 -20.47 -18.23
C VAL A 85 6.71 -19.39 -19.17
N ARG A 86 6.75 -19.70 -20.47
CA ARG A 86 6.98 -18.73 -21.53
C ARG A 86 5.84 -18.84 -22.53
N CYS A 87 5.15 -17.75 -22.78
CA CYS A 87 4.09 -17.66 -23.77
C CYS A 87 4.43 -16.62 -24.83
N ALA A 88 4.13 -16.94 -26.09
CA ALA A 88 4.14 -15.93 -27.15
C ALA A 88 2.97 -14.97 -26.94
N VAL A 89 3.24 -13.67 -27.04
CA VAL A 89 2.25 -12.59 -26.85
C VAL A 89 2.36 -11.58 -27.98
N SER A 90 1.32 -10.79 -28.19
CA SER A 90 1.31 -9.77 -29.23
C SER A 90 1.80 -8.43 -28.69
N SER A 91 2.97 -8.01 -29.13
CA SER A 91 3.54 -6.69 -28.84
C SER A 91 2.56 -5.55 -29.19
N GLN A 92 1.83 -5.65 -30.30
CA GLN A 92 0.83 -4.65 -30.69
C GLN A 92 -0.37 -4.60 -29.72
N LYS A 93 -0.88 -5.75 -29.27
CA LYS A 93 -1.95 -5.78 -28.26
C LYS A 93 -1.50 -5.12 -26.97
N PHE A 94 -0.26 -5.39 -26.54
CA PHE A 94 0.32 -4.77 -25.36
C PHE A 94 0.47 -3.24 -25.52
N LEU A 95 0.99 -2.77 -26.65
CA LEU A 95 1.12 -1.34 -26.94
C LEU A 95 -0.22 -0.62 -26.91
N ASN A 96 -1.26 -1.23 -27.50
CA ASN A 96 -2.62 -0.68 -27.46
C ASN A 96 -3.15 -0.62 -26.03
N LEU A 97 -2.88 -1.65 -25.22
CA LEU A 97 -3.27 -1.72 -23.82
C LEU A 97 -2.55 -0.65 -22.97
N ALA A 98 -1.25 -0.46 -23.19
CA ALA A 98 -0.47 0.58 -22.53
C ALA A 98 -0.96 1.98 -22.88
N ALA A 99 -1.27 2.24 -24.16
CA ALA A 99 -1.84 3.49 -24.59
C ALA A 99 -3.22 3.76 -23.95
N LYS A 100 -4.08 2.73 -23.85
CA LYS A 100 -5.37 2.83 -23.14
C LYS A 100 -5.19 3.18 -21.67
N MET A 101 -4.23 2.55 -20.99
CA MET A 101 -3.96 2.85 -19.58
C MET A 101 -3.42 4.26 -19.38
N GLU A 102 -2.53 4.72 -20.26
CA GLU A 102 -2.02 6.09 -20.20
C GLU A 102 -3.13 7.12 -20.44
N LEU A 103 -3.97 6.91 -21.46
CA LEU A 103 -5.15 7.75 -21.71
C LEU A 103 -6.10 7.77 -20.52
N PHE A 104 -6.40 6.61 -19.93
CA PHE A 104 -7.23 6.52 -18.73
C PHE A 104 -6.66 7.37 -17.59
N LYS A 105 -5.36 7.27 -17.29
CA LYS A 105 -4.72 8.08 -16.24
C LYS A 105 -4.82 9.59 -16.53
N GLN A 106 -4.69 9.99 -17.79
CA GLN A 106 -4.82 11.38 -18.23
C GLN A 106 -6.25 11.88 -18.13
N ASP A 107 -7.22 11.12 -18.63
CA ASP A 107 -8.65 11.48 -18.61
C ASP A 107 -9.15 11.61 -17.17
N MET A 108 -8.73 10.70 -16.31
CA MET A 108 -9.12 10.72 -14.90
C MET A 108 -8.53 11.94 -14.18
N MET A 109 -7.26 12.29 -14.46
CA MET A 109 -6.66 13.55 -13.98
C MET A 109 -7.42 14.79 -14.46
N GLN A 110 -7.76 14.87 -15.76
CA GLN A 110 -8.44 16.02 -16.35
C GLN A 110 -9.87 16.16 -15.85
N SER A 111 -10.60 15.04 -15.72
CA SER A 111 -11.95 15.01 -15.18
C SER A 111 -11.98 15.51 -13.74
N LEU A 112 -11.08 15.02 -12.88
CA LEU A 112 -10.97 15.49 -11.49
C LEU A 112 -10.64 16.97 -11.40
N LEU A 113 -9.71 17.47 -12.23
CA LEU A 113 -9.36 18.90 -12.25
C LEU A 113 -10.53 19.77 -12.74
N LYS A 114 -11.29 19.29 -13.72
CA LYS A 114 -12.49 19.98 -14.20
C LYS A 114 -13.55 20.05 -13.10
N LYS A 115 -13.78 18.95 -12.38
CA LYS A 115 -14.71 18.88 -11.24
C LYS A 115 -14.30 19.86 -10.14
N GLU A 116 -13.01 19.88 -9.80
CA GLU A 116 -12.46 20.80 -8.81
C GLU A 116 -12.66 22.27 -9.21
N ASN A 117 -12.35 22.62 -10.47
CA ASN A 117 -12.54 23.99 -10.97
C ASN A 117 -14.01 24.43 -10.98
N GLN A 118 -14.93 23.51 -11.27
CA GLN A 118 -16.37 23.77 -11.18
C GLN A 118 -16.76 24.04 -9.72
N GLN A 119 -16.35 23.17 -8.80
CA GLN A 119 -16.65 23.30 -7.38
C GLN A 119 -16.03 24.57 -6.78
N SER A 120 -14.78 24.90 -7.10
CA SER A 120 -14.13 26.13 -6.62
C SER A 120 -14.82 27.39 -7.15
N SER A 121 -15.24 27.38 -8.42
CA SER A 121 -16.03 28.48 -9.00
C SER A 121 -17.39 28.64 -8.33
N HIS A 122 -18.05 27.54 -7.97
CA HIS A 122 -19.31 27.57 -7.23
C HIS A 122 -19.12 28.13 -5.82
N ARG A 123 -18.08 27.68 -5.08
CA ARG A 123 -17.74 28.20 -3.74
C ARG A 123 -17.47 29.72 -3.77
N GLN A 124 -16.77 30.20 -4.78
CA GLN A 124 -16.51 31.64 -4.94
C GLN A 124 -17.79 32.44 -5.21
N ARG A 125 -18.71 31.91 -6.03
CA ARG A 125 -20.01 32.55 -6.26
C ARG A 125 -20.86 32.59 -4.99
N ASP A 126 -20.95 31.46 -4.28
CA ASP A 126 -21.71 31.37 -3.03
C ASP A 126 -21.18 32.35 -1.97
N LEU A 127 -19.85 32.46 -1.83
CA LEU A 127 -19.23 33.42 -0.92
C LEU A 127 -19.56 34.87 -1.33
N PHE A 128 -19.51 35.18 -2.63
CA PHE A 128 -19.83 36.50 -3.15
C PHE A 128 -21.31 36.87 -2.96
N GLU A 129 -22.23 35.92 -3.12
CA GLU A 129 -23.66 36.10 -2.87
C GLU A 129 -23.98 36.26 -1.37
N GLN A 130 -23.30 35.51 -0.50
CA GLN A 130 -23.40 35.66 0.96
C GLN A 130 -22.94 37.06 1.41
N ILE A 131 -21.83 37.57 0.85
CA ILE A 131 -21.34 38.92 1.13
C ILE A 131 -22.33 40.00 0.65
N LYS A 132 -23.05 39.75 -0.44
CA LYS A 132 -24.05 40.69 -0.98
C LYS A 132 -25.40 40.66 -0.25
N GLY A 133 -25.63 39.73 0.67
CA GLY A 133 -26.88 39.64 1.43
C GLY A 133 -28.12 39.37 0.57
N ALA A 134 -27.97 38.68 -0.58
CA ALA A 134 -29.09 38.34 -1.45
C ALA A 134 -29.86 37.12 -0.92
N ASN A 135 -31.18 37.24 -0.76
CA ASN A 135 -32.07 36.11 -0.47
C ASN A 135 -32.13 35.16 -1.67
N LYS A 136 -32.03 33.84 -1.42
CA LYS A 136 -32.05 32.81 -2.45
C LYS A 136 -33.47 32.57 -2.99
N ASP A 137 -33.64 32.59 -4.31
CA ASP A 137 -34.70 31.84 -4.99
C ASP A 137 -34.23 30.38 -5.18
N PRO A 138 -35.00 29.38 -4.74
CA PRO A 138 -34.57 27.99 -4.70
C PRO A 138 -34.89 27.22 -6.00
N GLU A 139 -34.55 27.75 -7.19
CA GLU A 139 -34.70 26.98 -8.44
C GLU A 139 -33.57 27.25 -9.44
N MET A 140 -32.46 26.51 -9.29
CA MET A 140 -31.68 25.97 -10.43
C MET A 140 -30.51 25.11 -9.89
N ILE A 141 -30.82 23.95 -9.32
CA ILE A 141 -29.82 22.88 -9.14
C ILE A 141 -30.17 21.79 -10.14
N LYS A 142 -29.69 21.94 -11.37
CA LYS A 142 -29.66 20.85 -12.35
C LYS A 142 -28.30 20.80 -13.02
N ALA A 143 -27.27 20.53 -12.21
CA ALA A 143 -25.94 20.10 -12.67
C ALA A 143 -25.74 18.57 -12.57
N CYS A 144 -26.76 17.84 -12.10
CA CYS A 144 -26.63 16.45 -11.66
C CYS A 144 -26.66 15.38 -12.77
N SER A 145 -26.69 15.74 -14.07
CA SER A 145 -26.70 14.73 -15.14
C SER A 145 -25.31 14.42 -15.71
N THR A 146 -24.42 15.40 -15.86
CA THR A 146 -23.10 15.17 -16.52
C THR A 146 -22.04 14.58 -15.59
N GLU A 147 -22.23 14.67 -14.27
CA GLU A 147 -21.25 14.26 -13.26
C GLU A 147 -21.23 12.73 -13.09
N ASP A 148 -22.40 12.13 -13.02
CA ASP A 148 -22.58 10.68 -12.89
C ASP A 148 -22.17 9.96 -14.19
N ASP A 149 -22.39 10.59 -15.35
CA ASP A 149 -21.99 10.05 -16.66
C ASP A 149 -20.45 9.93 -16.78
N CYS A 150 -19.68 10.91 -16.31
CA CYS A 150 -18.21 10.87 -16.41
C CYS A 150 -17.58 9.83 -15.46
N GLU A 151 -18.11 9.69 -14.24
CA GLU A 151 -17.67 8.65 -13.30
C GLU A 151 -18.00 7.24 -13.83
N LYS A 152 -19.18 7.07 -14.46
CA LYS A 152 -19.54 5.82 -15.15
C LYS A 152 -18.66 5.52 -16.36
N GLU A 153 -18.36 6.51 -17.20
CA GLU A 153 -17.47 6.36 -18.36
C GLU A 153 -16.07 5.94 -17.93
N THR A 154 -15.50 6.59 -16.90
CA THR A 154 -14.18 6.23 -16.38
C THR A 154 -14.16 4.85 -15.73
N ALA A 155 -15.22 4.45 -15.01
CA ALA A 155 -15.35 3.09 -14.48
C ALA A 155 -15.45 2.03 -15.59
N SER A 156 -16.20 2.32 -16.66
CA SER A 156 -16.30 1.43 -17.83
C SER A 156 -14.95 1.28 -18.54
N ALA A 157 -14.26 2.39 -18.80
CA ALA A 157 -12.94 2.37 -19.43
C ALA A 157 -11.92 1.58 -18.60
N PHE A 158 -11.96 1.73 -17.27
CA PHE A 158 -11.12 0.94 -16.36
C PHE A 158 -11.45 -0.55 -16.43
N HIS A 159 -12.72 -0.92 -16.44
CA HIS A 159 -13.14 -2.32 -16.57
C HIS A 159 -12.66 -2.93 -17.89
N ASP A 160 -12.79 -2.20 -18.99
CA ASP A 160 -12.29 -2.64 -20.30
C ASP A 160 -10.77 -2.85 -20.31
N ILE A 161 -10.03 -1.99 -19.60
CA ILE A 161 -8.57 -2.13 -19.44
C ILE A 161 -8.25 -3.39 -18.63
N VAL A 162 -8.94 -3.62 -17.51
CA VAL A 162 -8.71 -4.81 -16.68
C VAL A 162 -9.02 -6.08 -17.46
N ASN A 163 -10.15 -6.14 -18.18
CA ASN A 163 -10.49 -7.30 -19.00
C ASN A 163 -9.46 -7.55 -20.10
N ALA A 164 -9.04 -6.50 -20.81
CA ALA A 164 -8.02 -6.62 -21.85
C ALA A 164 -6.64 -7.03 -21.29
N LEU A 165 -6.33 -6.61 -20.06
CA LEU A 165 -5.13 -7.02 -19.34
C LEU A 165 -5.22 -8.49 -18.90
N GLU A 166 -6.36 -8.92 -18.36
CA GLU A 166 -6.63 -10.32 -18.03
C GLU A 166 -6.47 -11.20 -19.26
N ASP A 167 -7.11 -10.85 -20.37
CA ASP A 167 -7.00 -11.57 -21.64
C ASP A 167 -5.55 -11.68 -22.14
N TYR A 168 -4.79 -10.60 -21.99
CA TYR A 168 -3.39 -10.56 -22.40
C TYR A 168 -2.49 -11.45 -21.52
N LEU A 169 -2.72 -11.46 -20.20
CA LEU A 169 -1.92 -12.22 -19.23
C LEU A 169 -2.38 -13.67 -19.07
N ASN A 170 -3.62 -13.99 -19.47
CA ASN A 170 -4.24 -15.30 -19.29
C ASN A 170 -3.38 -16.48 -19.77
N PRO A 171 -2.69 -16.44 -20.94
CA PRO A 171 -1.86 -17.55 -21.39
C PRO A 171 -0.78 -17.95 -20.36
N VAL A 172 -0.22 -16.96 -19.67
CA VAL A 172 0.81 -17.16 -18.66
C VAL A 172 0.19 -17.53 -17.31
N LEU A 173 -0.81 -16.76 -16.85
CA LEU A 173 -1.42 -16.96 -15.54
C LEU A 173 -2.13 -18.30 -15.42
N HIS A 174 -2.86 -18.74 -16.45
CA HIS A 174 -3.53 -20.03 -16.47
C HIS A 174 -2.52 -21.19 -16.42
N SER A 175 -1.41 -21.08 -17.18
CA SER A 175 -0.37 -22.11 -17.25
C SER A 175 0.44 -22.24 -15.96
N LEU A 176 0.50 -21.18 -15.15
CA LEU A 176 1.20 -21.21 -13.87
C LEU A 176 0.45 -22.06 -12.82
N GLU A 177 -0.86 -22.29 -13.01
CA GLU A 177 -1.72 -23.06 -12.09
C GLU A 177 -1.39 -22.71 -10.62
N LEU A 178 -1.80 -21.51 -10.20
CA LEU A 178 -1.50 -20.96 -8.88
C LEU A 178 -2.15 -21.81 -7.78
N THR A 179 -1.42 -22.86 -7.37
CA THR A 179 -1.86 -23.89 -6.42
C THR A 179 -2.08 -23.35 -5.02
N CYS A 180 -1.39 -22.24 -4.70
CA CYS A 180 -1.54 -21.45 -3.49
C CYS A 180 -2.96 -20.89 -3.29
N ILE A 181 -3.59 -20.43 -4.37
CA ILE A 181 -4.82 -19.64 -4.26
C ILE A 181 -6.04 -20.55 -4.06
N ARG A 182 -6.00 -21.74 -4.65
CA ARG A 182 -7.10 -22.72 -4.67
C ARG A 182 -7.30 -23.53 -3.38
N GLN A 183 -6.53 -23.32 -2.31
CA GLN A 183 -6.75 -24.07 -1.07
C GLN A 183 -7.82 -23.39 -0.22
N PRO A 184 -9.01 -24.01 -0.03
CA PRO A 184 -10.01 -23.46 0.86
C PRO A 184 -9.49 -23.51 2.29
N SER A 185 -9.53 -22.36 2.96
CA SER A 185 -9.36 -22.23 4.41
C SER A 185 -10.26 -23.26 5.12
N PRO A 186 -9.78 -23.99 6.15
CA PRO A 186 -10.64 -24.95 6.84
C PRO A 186 -11.82 -24.20 7.49
N VAL A 187 -13.02 -24.58 7.07
CA VAL A 187 -14.30 -24.04 7.56
C VAL A 187 -14.39 -24.25 9.07
N LEU A 188 -14.50 -23.17 9.83
CA LEU A 188 -14.87 -23.18 11.24
C LEU A 188 -16.36 -23.51 11.36
N SER A 189 -16.68 -24.75 11.77
CA SER A 189 -18.05 -25.14 12.11
C SER A 189 -18.59 -24.30 13.29
N PRO A 190 -19.84 -23.81 13.25
CA PRO A 190 -20.45 -23.14 14.40
C PRO A 190 -20.95 -24.20 15.39
N ALA A 191 -20.31 -24.32 16.55
CA ALA A 191 -20.82 -25.17 17.62
C ALA A 191 -22.04 -24.50 18.26
N GLY A 192 -23.21 -25.11 18.05
CA GLY A 192 -24.51 -24.70 18.55
C GLY A 192 -24.67 -24.76 20.07
N SER A 193 -25.70 -24.05 20.53
CA SER A 193 -26.22 -24.05 21.90
C SER A 193 -26.64 -25.44 22.37
N VAL A 194 -26.46 -25.78 23.66
CA VAL A 194 -27.52 -26.17 24.64
C VAL A 194 -26.95 -26.28 26.07
N ARG A 195 -27.63 -25.55 26.98
CA ARG A 195 -27.74 -25.54 28.46
C ARG A 195 -26.99 -26.53 29.41
N ALA A 196 -26.34 -25.90 30.40
CA ALA A 196 -26.50 -25.97 31.88
C ALA A 196 -26.31 -27.29 32.68
N LYS A 197 -25.30 -27.31 33.59
CA LYS A 197 -25.46 -27.53 35.06
C LYS A 197 -24.16 -27.33 35.89
N SER A 198 -24.30 -26.51 36.92
CA SER A 198 -23.59 -26.33 38.21
C SER A 198 -22.37 -27.20 38.61
N ARG A 199 -21.28 -26.57 39.08
CA ARG A 199 -20.85 -26.49 40.51
C ARG A 199 -19.45 -25.85 40.66
N ASP A 200 -19.30 -25.07 41.73
CA ASP A 200 -18.10 -24.33 42.15
C ASP A 200 -16.85 -25.19 42.36
N LYS A 201 -15.70 -24.69 41.89
CA LYS A 201 -14.45 -24.62 42.67
C LYS A 201 -13.45 -23.66 42.04
N GLU A 202 -13.00 -22.74 42.87
CA GLU A 202 -12.01 -21.71 42.67
C GLU A 202 -10.61 -22.33 42.47
N GLU A 203 -9.97 -22.11 41.31
CA GLU A 203 -8.53 -22.30 41.11
C GLU A 203 -8.02 -21.46 39.92
N LYS A 204 -6.87 -20.81 40.14
CA LYS A 204 -6.13 -19.82 39.33
C LYS A 204 -6.22 -19.96 37.79
N PRO A 205 -6.29 -18.84 37.03
CA PRO A 205 -6.12 -18.88 35.58
C PRO A 205 -4.63 -18.92 35.23
N THR A 206 -4.11 -20.11 34.95
CA THR A 206 -2.90 -20.29 34.15
C THR A 206 -3.26 -20.40 32.67
N THR A 207 -2.45 -19.75 31.84
CA THR A 207 -2.26 -19.96 30.40
C THR A 207 -3.44 -19.64 29.48
N THR A 208 -3.51 -18.37 29.06
CA THR A 208 -4.10 -17.96 27.80
C THR A 208 -3.43 -18.73 26.66
N SER A 209 -4.20 -19.61 26.01
CA SER A 209 -3.83 -20.25 24.76
C SER A 209 -3.52 -19.19 23.70
N SER A 210 -2.34 -19.30 23.11
CA SER A 210 -1.85 -18.50 21.99
C SER A 210 -2.83 -18.53 20.82
N ALA A 211 -3.58 -17.45 20.61
CA ALA A 211 -4.20 -17.16 19.34
C ALA A 211 -3.07 -16.78 18.36
N SER A 212 -2.59 -17.72 17.58
CA SER A 212 -1.79 -17.41 16.39
C SER A 212 -2.68 -16.61 15.46
N VAL A 213 -2.44 -15.31 15.32
CA VAL A 213 -3.04 -14.50 14.26
C VAL A 213 -2.57 -15.13 12.95
N ASP A 214 -3.48 -15.78 12.23
CA ASP A 214 -3.18 -16.39 10.93
C ASP A 214 -2.79 -15.27 9.97
N THR A 215 -1.52 -15.25 9.54
CA THR A 215 -0.99 -14.19 8.68
C THR A 215 -1.44 -14.32 7.23
N GLY A 216 -2.12 -15.42 6.88
CA GLY A 216 -2.65 -15.70 5.54
C GLY A 216 -1.59 -15.69 4.44
N GLU A 217 -2.02 -15.88 3.20
CA GLU A 217 -1.09 -15.92 2.07
C GLU A 217 -0.76 -14.53 1.53
N CYS A 218 0.53 -14.25 1.37
CA CYS A 218 1.01 -12.98 0.86
C CYS A 218 1.63 -13.12 -0.53
N ILE A 219 1.06 -12.42 -1.50
CA ILE A 219 1.56 -12.38 -2.88
C ILE A 219 2.51 -11.20 -3.06
N VAL A 220 3.69 -11.46 -3.60
CA VAL A 220 4.65 -10.42 -4.02
C VAL A 220 4.81 -10.48 -5.54
N LEU A 221 4.35 -9.43 -6.23
CA LEU A 221 4.41 -9.29 -7.67
C LEU A 221 5.73 -8.63 -8.09
N LEU A 222 6.53 -9.34 -8.87
CA LEU A 222 7.73 -8.83 -9.53
C LEU A 222 7.42 -8.68 -11.02
N ALA A 223 6.90 -7.51 -11.39
CA ALA A 223 6.54 -7.22 -12.76
C ALA A 223 7.56 -6.28 -13.42
N ASP A 224 7.74 -6.40 -14.73
CA ASP A 224 8.60 -5.45 -15.46
C ASP A 224 8.05 -4.02 -15.46
N THR A 225 8.88 -3.09 -15.91
CA THR A 225 8.59 -1.65 -15.92
C THR A 225 7.28 -1.29 -16.61
N PHE A 226 6.87 -2.03 -17.64
CA PHE A 226 5.65 -1.71 -18.38
C PHE A 226 4.41 -2.25 -17.67
N LEU A 227 4.49 -3.45 -17.09
CA LEU A 227 3.40 -4.06 -16.33
C LEU A 227 3.14 -3.34 -15.00
N MET A 228 4.17 -2.70 -14.43
CA MET A 228 4.04 -1.93 -13.19
C MET A 228 3.09 -0.73 -13.30
N GLU A 229 2.76 -0.27 -14.51
CA GLU A 229 1.81 0.82 -14.73
C GLU A 229 0.34 0.40 -14.58
N PHE A 230 0.06 -0.90 -14.64
CA PHE A 230 -1.29 -1.46 -14.70
C PHE A 230 -1.85 -1.82 -13.32
N PRO A 231 -3.19 -1.92 -13.16
CA PRO A 231 -3.83 -2.36 -11.93
C PRO A 231 -3.76 -3.88 -11.77
N LEU A 232 -2.57 -4.44 -11.58
CA LEU A 232 -2.35 -5.89 -11.48
C LEU A 232 -3.14 -6.55 -10.35
N GLU A 233 -3.49 -5.80 -9.31
CA GLU A 233 -4.26 -6.31 -8.17
C GLU A 233 -5.77 -6.38 -8.44
N ALA A 234 -6.23 -5.84 -9.57
CA ALA A 234 -7.61 -5.97 -10.02
C ALA A 234 -7.87 -7.30 -10.78
N LEU A 235 -6.81 -8.05 -11.11
CA LEU A 235 -6.91 -9.32 -11.82
C LEU A 235 -7.71 -10.34 -10.98
N GLY A 236 -8.63 -11.05 -11.63
CA GLY A 236 -9.55 -12.02 -11.01
C GLY A 236 -8.84 -13.13 -10.22
N VAL A 237 -7.65 -13.51 -10.66
CA VAL A 237 -6.82 -14.51 -9.99
C VAL A 237 -6.40 -14.10 -8.57
N PHE A 238 -6.43 -12.82 -8.24
CA PHE A 238 -6.07 -12.30 -6.92
C PHE A 238 -7.27 -11.96 -6.02
N LYS A 239 -8.49 -12.33 -6.44
CA LYS A 239 -9.74 -12.06 -5.70
C LYS A 239 -10.15 -13.20 -4.77
N GLU A 240 -9.41 -14.29 -4.75
CA GLU A 240 -9.75 -15.48 -3.97
C GLU A 240 -9.57 -15.24 -2.45
N ASP A 241 -10.46 -15.84 -1.64
CA ASP A 241 -10.58 -15.60 -0.19
C ASP A 241 -9.35 -16.01 0.65
N GLY A 242 -8.39 -16.73 0.07
CA GLY A 242 -7.16 -17.17 0.75
C GLY A 242 -6.02 -16.13 0.79
N ILE A 243 -6.11 -15.07 -0.03
CA ILE A 243 -5.06 -14.04 -0.12
C ILE A 243 -5.27 -12.99 0.97
N SER A 244 -4.29 -12.84 1.86
CA SER A 244 -4.33 -11.83 2.92
C SER A 244 -3.66 -10.52 2.53
N SER A 245 -2.77 -10.55 1.53
CA SER A 245 -1.95 -9.40 1.14
C SER A 245 -1.42 -9.54 -0.28
N ILE A 246 -1.33 -8.39 -0.98
CA ILE A 246 -0.67 -8.27 -2.29
C ILE A 246 0.25 -7.05 -2.25
N SER A 247 1.54 -7.23 -2.54
CA SER A 247 2.50 -6.15 -2.75
C SER A 247 3.24 -6.31 -4.08
N ARG A 248 3.92 -5.25 -4.51
CA ARG A 248 4.82 -5.26 -5.66
C ARG A 248 6.26 -5.06 -5.22
N ASP A 249 7.23 -5.60 -5.95
CA ASP A 249 8.62 -5.16 -5.82
C ASP A 249 9.31 -5.18 -7.19
N PHE A 250 10.48 -4.57 -7.29
CA PHE A 250 11.17 -4.39 -8.57
C PHE A 250 12.12 -5.54 -8.90
N SER A 251 12.59 -6.28 -7.90
CA SER A 251 13.40 -7.47 -8.08
C SER A 251 13.47 -8.31 -6.82
N LEU A 252 13.86 -9.59 -6.98
CA LEU A 252 14.17 -10.47 -5.85
C LEU A 252 15.32 -9.93 -4.99
N GLN A 253 16.32 -9.29 -5.60
CA GLN A 253 17.47 -8.73 -4.88
C GLN A 253 17.04 -7.57 -3.99
N LEU A 254 16.21 -6.66 -4.52
CA LEU A 254 15.71 -5.54 -3.75
C LEU A 254 14.82 -6.01 -2.60
N LEU A 255 13.91 -6.96 -2.86
CA LEU A 255 13.08 -7.59 -1.83
C LEU A 255 13.93 -8.23 -0.73
N PHE A 256 14.98 -8.95 -1.12
CA PHE A 256 15.92 -9.58 -0.21
C PHE A 256 16.68 -8.58 0.66
N ASN A 257 17.19 -7.51 0.04
CA ASN A 257 17.92 -6.44 0.73
C ASN A 257 17.03 -5.75 1.76
N ARG A 258 15.75 -5.53 1.46
CA ARG A 258 14.78 -4.99 2.43
C ARG A 258 14.56 -5.90 3.63
N LEU A 259 14.59 -7.23 3.45
CA LEU A 259 14.43 -8.20 4.54
C LEU A 259 15.68 -8.26 5.44
N HIS A 260 16.87 -8.36 4.83
CA HIS A 260 18.12 -8.72 5.52
C HIS A 260 18.97 -7.52 5.93
N ARG A 261 18.42 -6.30 5.88
CA ARG A 261 19.13 -5.12 6.35
C ARG A 261 19.34 -5.19 7.86
N GLU A 262 20.62 -5.13 8.27
CA GLU A 262 21.05 -5.04 9.67
C GLU A 262 20.21 -3.97 10.38
N GLN A 263 19.44 -4.38 11.39
CA GLN A 263 18.88 -3.43 12.33
C GLN A 263 20.06 -2.93 13.15
N THR A 264 20.38 -1.65 13.06
CA THR A 264 21.32 -0.99 13.97
C THR A 264 20.70 -1.01 15.37
N ALA A 265 20.75 -2.17 16.03
CA ALA A 265 20.33 -2.32 17.41
C ALA A 265 21.51 -1.89 18.28
N GLU A 266 21.44 -0.67 18.80
CA GLU A 266 22.02 -0.41 20.12
C GLU A 266 21.32 -1.36 21.11
N GLY A 267 21.93 -2.52 21.37
CA GLY A 267 21.37 -3.48 22.31
C GLY A 267 21.65 -4.95 22.05
N GLU A 268 22.81 -5.33 21.51
CA GLU A 268 23.26 -6.72 21.66
C GLU A 268 23.65 -6.98 23.13
N MET A 269 22.70 -7.43 23.95
CA MET A 269 23.06 -8.26 25.10
C MET A 269 23.53 -9.61 24.57
N LYS A 270 24.84 -9.69 24.31
CA LYS A 270 25.56 -10.96 24.24
C LYS A 270 25.23 -11.80 25.47
N ARG A 271 24.55 -12.93 25.25
CA ARG A 271 24.67 -14.08 26.15
C ARG A 271 26.09 -14.58 26.02
N ASP A 272 26.93 -14.20 26.97
CA ASP A 272 28.07 -15.04 27.33
C ASP A 272 28.14 -15.11 28.85
N GLY A 273 27.94 -16.32 29.36
CA GLY A 273 28.12 -16.63 30.77
C GLY A 273 29.60 -16.58 31.13
N ARG A 274 29.94 -15.77 32.13
CA ARG A 274 30.91 -16.12 33.19
C ARG A 274 30.87 -15.08 34.30
N SER A 275 30.59 -15.60 35.49
CA SER A 275 30.59 -14.96 36.79
C SER A 275 31.91 -14.28 37.16
N SER A 276 31.85 -13.04 37.67
CA SER A 276 32.79 -12.52 38.68
C SER A 276 32.16 -11.37 39.49
N LYS A 277 32.39 -11.40 40.80
CA LYS A 277 31.90 -10.46 41.83
C LYS A 277 32.79 -9.22 41.90
N GLY A 278 32.22 -8.02 42.04
CA GLY A 278 32.95 -6.78 42.37
C GLY A 278 32.05 -5.54 42.41
N PRO A 279 32.36 -4.47 43.18
CA PRO A 279 31.38 -3.83 44.07
C PRO A 279 30.67 -2.58 43.55
N ARG A 280 29.51 -2.32 44.18
CA ARG A 280 28.57 -1.21 44.03
C ARG A 280 29.24 0.18 44.00
N GLN A 281 28.82 1.02 43.06
CA GLN A 281 28.86 2.49 43.16
C GLN A 281 27.54 3.12 42.70
N LYS A 282 27.35 4.37 43.14
CA LYS A 282 26.09 5.01 43.51
C LYS A 282 25.17 5.39 42.34
N MET A 283 23.90 5.06 42.57
CA MET A 283 22.66 5.69 42.13
C MET A 283 22.77 7.19 41.78
N GLU A 284 22.49 7.52 40.51
CA GLU A 284 21.91 8.81 40.10
C GLU A 284 20.56 8.55 39.41
N GLN A 285 19.52 9.13 40.00
CA GLN A 285 18.12 8.95 39.60
C GLN A 285 17.82 9.71 38.31
N LYS A 286 17.71 9.01 37.19
CA LYS A 286 16.93 9.50 36.04
C LYS A 286 15.47 9.11 36.26
N LYS A 287 14.60 10.12 36.38
CA LYS A 287 13.14 9.97 36.53
C LYS A 287 12.61 8.99 35.47
N ASN A 288 12.15 7.82 35.94
CA ASN A 288 11.37 6.87 35.15
C ASN A 288 10.00 7.49 34.87
N THR A 289 9.81 8.02 33.67
CA THR A 289 8.47 8.11 33.09
C THR A 289 8.14 6.72 32.57
N LYS A 290 7.37 5.96 33.37
CA LYS A 290 6.79 4.68 32.93
C LYS A 290 5.70 5.00 31.90
N THR A 291 6.06 5.03 30.62
CA THR A 291 5.09 5.13 29.53
C THR A 291 4.69 3.72 29.12
N ALA A 292 3.38 3.47 29.01
CA ALA A 292 2.82 2.16 28.72
C ALA A 292 3.30 1.68 27.34
N SER A 293 4.08 0.61 27.30
CA SER A 293 4.40 -0.09 26.06
C SER A 293 3.10 -0.61 25.46
N ILE A 294 2.87 -0.33 24.18
CA ILE A 294 1.81 -0.97 23.39
C ILE A 294 2.03 -2.47 23.48
N ASN A 295 1.18 -3.16 24.25
CA ASN A 295 1.29 -4.61 24.49
C ASN A 295 0.79 -5.39 23.26
N ARG A 296 1.53 -5.31 22.15
CA ARG A 296 1.31 -6.15 20.97
C ARG A 296 2.44 -7.15 20.83
N ILE A 297 2.08 -8.42 20.65
CA ILE A 297 3.01 -9.47 20.32
C ILE A 297 3.24 -9.42 18.82
N LEU A 298 4.49 -9.18 18.40
CA LEU A 298 4.87 -9.19 17.00
C LEU A 298 4.64 -10.60 16.40
N PRO A 299 3.84 -10.74 15.33
CA PRO A 299 3.66 -12.03 14.67
C PRO A 299 4.98 -12.55 14.09
N ALA A 300 5.13 -13.88 14.02
CA ALA A 300 6.33 -14.50 13.49
C ALA A 300 6.58 -14.09 12.04
N GLY A 301 7.84 -13.74 11.71
CA GLY A 301 8.22 -13.30 10.37
C GLY A 301 7.77 -11.88 10.00
N CYS A 302 7.20 -11.11 10.93
CA CYS A 302 6.91 -9.69 10.72
C CYS A 302 8.06 -8.79 11.19
N ILE A 303 8.16 -7.59 10.61
CA ILE A 303 9.17 -6.58 10.95
C ILE A 303 8.47 -5.43 11.69
N PRO A 304 8.96 -5.03 12.88
CA PRO A 304 8.32 -3.96 13.64
C PRO A 304 8.70 -2.57 13.11
N VAL A 305 7.74 -1.66 13.12
CA VAL A 305 7.92 -0.24 12.83
C VAL A 305 7.60 0.53 14.10
N ASP A 306 8.57 1.27 14.62
CA ASP A 306 8.41 2.04 15.85
C ASP A 306 7.40 3.18 15.66
N THR A 307 6.32 3.21 16.44
CA THR A 307 5.35 4.31 16.45
C THR A 307 5.87 5.62 17.02
N HIS A 308 6.96 5.59 17.79
CA HIS A 308 7.44 6.77 18.52
C HIS A 308 8.26 7.71 17.63
N ASN A 309 8.86 7.22 16.55
CA ASN A 309 9.60 8.02 15.57
C ASN A 309 8.84 8.19 14.25
N PHE A 310 7.52 8.35 14.35
CA PHE A 310 6.67 8.60 13.18
C PHE A 310 6.67 10.09 12.85
N LYS A 311 6.96 10.41 11.59
CA LYS A 311 6.98 11.80 11.11
C LYS A 311 5.98 12.06 9.99
N TYR A 312 5.55 13.31 9.84
CA TYR A 312 4.56 13.66 8.82
C TYR A 312 4.72 15.06 8.23
N ILE A 313 4.26 15.21 6.98
CA ILE A 313 4.01 16.51 6.36
C ILE A 313 2.63 16.47 5.73
N VAL A 314 1.77 17.40 6.13
CA VAL A 314 0.36 17.45 5.75
C VAL A 314 0.05 18.81 5.15
N ASP A 315 -0.55 18.80 3.95
CA ASP A 315 -0.95 19.99 3.19
C ASP A 315 0.12 21.10 3.23
N PRO A 316 1.32 20.88 2.65
CA PRO A 316 2.50 21.73 2.88
C PRO A 316 2.33 23.19 2.47
N TYR A 317 1.37 23.50 1.59
CA TYR A 317 1.08 24.85 1.10
C TYR A 317 -0.25 25.41 1.60
N ASN A 318 -0.99 24.66 2.42
CA ASN A 318 -2.34 25.02 2.90
C ASN A 318 -3.32 25.31 1.75
N GLU A 319 -3.28 24.49 0.69
CA GLU A 319 -4.07 24.69 -0.54
C GLU A 319 -5.35 23.82 -0.53
N ALA A 320 -5.61 23.05 0.52
CA ALA A 320 -6.81 22.22 0.64
C ALA A 320 -8.00 23.02 1.20
N GLN A 321 -8.73 23.70 0.32
CA GLN A 321 -9.92 24.49 0.67
C GLN A 321 -11.24 23.68 0.63
N GLU A 322 -11.17 22.41 1.02
CA GLU A 322 -12.33 21.51 1.11
C GLU A 322 -13.10 21.71 2.42
N PRO A 323 -14.36 21.23 2.52
CA PRO A 323 -15.07 21.13 3.79
C PRO A 323 -14.20 20.48 4.86
N GLU A 324 -14.25 20.99 6.09
CA GLU A 324 -13.36 20.56 7.19
C GLU A 324 -13.26 19.04 7.28
N ALA A 325 -14.38 18.32 7.11
CA ALA A 325 -14.48 16.86 7.15
C ALA A 325 -13.50 16.08 6.25
N PHE A 326 -13.03 16.66 5.13
CA PHE A 326 -12.12 16.00 4.19
C PHE A 326 -10.77 16.68 4.05
N SER A 327 -10.57 17.82 4.71
CA SER A 327 -9.29 18.53 4.65
C SER A 327 -8.16 17.70 5.29
N PRO A 328 -6.95 17.67 4.71
CA PRO A 328 -5.83 16.90 5.26
C PRO A 328 -5.51 17.25 6.72
N SER A 329 -5.48 18.55 7.02
CA SER A 329 -5.19 19.09 8.35
C SER A 329 -6.21 18.62 9.40
N PHE A 330 -7.51 18.71 9.09
CA PHE A 330 -8.56 18.25 9.99
C PHE A 330 -8.49 16.74 10.19
N LYS A 331 -8.34 15.97 9.11
CA LYS A 331 -8.23 14.51 9.19
C LYS A 331 -7.04 14.06 10.02
N MET A 332 -5.90 14.74 9.91
CA MET A 332 -4.75 14.45 10.75
C MET A 332 -5.06 14.67 12.25
N ASN A 333 -5.75 15.76 12.59
CA ASN A 333 -6.17 16.03 13.96
C ASN A 333 -7.19 14.99 14.48
N GLU A 334 -8.08 14.51 13.62
CA GLU A 334 -9.00 13.41 13.96
C GLU A 334 -8.23 12.12 14.30
N ILE A 335 -7.19 11.78 13.52
CA ILE A 335 -6.31 10.64 13.80
C ILE A 335 -5.62 10.79 15.17
N PHE A 336 -5.09 11.98 15.48
CA PHE A 336 -4.48 12.23 16.80
C PHE A 336 -5.47 12.10 17.94
N ALA A 337 -6.69 12.60 17.78
CA ALA A 337 -7.73 12.50 18.80
C ALA A 337 -8.16 11.04 19.01
N LYS A 338 -8.37 10.29 17.92
CA LYS A 338 -8.88 8.91 17.95
C LYS A 338 -7.83 7.90 18.40
N TYR A 339 -6.57 8.09 18.00
CA TYR A 339 -5.47 7.14 18.22
C TYR A 339 -4.37 7.71 19.12
N GLY A 340 -4.69 8.63 20.02
CA GLY A 340 -3.72 9.34 20.87
C GLY A 340 -2.79 8.47 21.70
N GLN A 341 -3.14 7.20 21.96
CA GLN A 341 -2.25 6.22 22.60
C GLN A 341 -1.07 5.77 21.71
N PHE A 342 -1.19 5.90 20.39
CA PHE A 342 -0.19 5.52 19.37
C PHE A 342 0.56 6.72 18.80
N THR A 343 -0.04 7.92 18.88
CA THR A 343 0.52 9.13 18.27
C THR A 343 1.18 10.15 19.22
N PRO A 344 1.57 9.84 20.49
CA PRO A 344 2.00 10.89 21.42
C PRO A 344 3.35 11.54 21.06
N HIS A 345 4.16 10.89 20.23
CA HIS A 345 5.48 11.37 19.82
C HIS A 345 5.56 11.69 18.32
N TRP A 346 4.41 11.72 17.62
CA TRP A 346 4.41 12.01 16.20
C TRP A 346 4.80 13.48 15.96
N GLU A 347 5.85 13.70 15.17
CA GLU A 347 6.38 15.03 14.86
C GLU A 347 6.17 15.35 13.38
N GLY A 348 5.71 16.56 13.07
CA GLY A 348 5.51 16.91 11.68
C GLY A 348 5.08 18.34 11.47
N ILE A 349 4.85 18.67 10.19
CA ILE A 349 4.43 20.00 9.76
C ILE A 349 3.07 19.88 9.09
N ILE A 350 2.13 20.73 9.52
CA ILE A 350 0.86 20.98 8.84
C ILE A 350 0.99 22.35 8.19
N GLY A 351 0.71 22.51 6.90
CA GLY A 351 1.02 23.77 6.19
C GLY A 351 0.23 24.99 6.66
N SER A 352 -0.83 24.80 7.45
CA SER A 352 -1.48 25.91 8.19
C SER A 352 -0.54 26.58 9.20
N SER A 353 0.52 25.90 9.65
CA SER A 353 1.59 26.47 10.48
C SER A 353 2.58 27.29 9.65
N HIS A 354 3.22 26.66 8.66
CA HIS A 354 4.16 27.28 7.74
C HIS A 354 4.47 26.33 6.58
N ILE A 355 5.03 26.88 5.49
CA ILE A 355 5.50 26.10 4.36
C ILE A 355 6.84 25.44 4.72
N PRO A 356 6.99 24.10 4.63
CA PRO A 356 8.24 23.42 4.95
C PRO A 356 9.39 23.86 4.03
N SER A 357 10.54 24.16 4.63
CA SER A 357 11.80 24.37 3.93
C SER A 357 12.37 23.03 3.43
N HIS A 358 13.32 23.09 2.47
CA HIS A 358 13.96 21.87 1.97
C HIS A 358 14.75 21.12 3.06
N ALA A 359 15.31 21.85 4.04
CA ALA A 359 16.02 21.24 5.17
C ALA A 359 15.06 20.49 6.10
N GLU A 360 13.84 20.98 6.28
CA GLU A 360 12.81 20.29 7.07
C GLU A 360 12.32 19.03 6.37
N TRP A 361 12.12 19.07 5.04
CA TRP A 361 11.87 17.86 4.25
C TRP A 361 12.97 16.81 4.48
N GLU A 362 14.23 17.19 4.27
CA GLU A 362 15.38 16.28 4.44
C GLU A 362 15.47 15.72 5.88
N LYS A 363 15.31 16.58 6.90
CA LYS A 363 15.36 16.18 8.31
C LYS A 363 14.23 15.22 8.67
N LEU A 364 12.99 15.55 8.30
CA LEU A 364 11.82 14.74 8.66
C LEU A 364 11.80 13.39 7.94
N THR A 365 12.31 13.31 6.71
CA THR A 365 12.37 12.03 5.98
C THR A 365 13.55 11.15 6.40
N THR A 366 14.68 11.73 6.82
CA THR A 366 15.89 10.98 7.16
C THR A 366 15.82 10.37 8.56
N ASP A 367 15.33 11.13 9.54
CA ASP A 367 15.27 10.72 10.95
C ASP A 367 13.85 10.27 11.30
N CYS A 368 13.34 9.20 10.69
CA CYS A 368 12.03 8.65 11.04
C CYS A 368 12.02 7.13 10.91
N SER A 369 11.17 6.44 11.67
CA SER A 369 10.86 5.02 11.45
C SER A 369 9.78 4.85 10.38
N ALA A 370 8.86 5.81 10.31
CA ALA A 370 7.80 5.89 9.33
C ALA A 370 7.47 7.34 8.99
N PHE A 371 7.10 7.58 7.73
CA PHE A 371 6.78 8.91 7.22
C PHE A 371 5.41 8.92 6.54
N LEU A 372 4.55 9.87 6.91
CA LEU A 372 3.27 10.13 6.24
C LEU A 372 3.32 11.45 5.48
N PHE A 373 3.07 11.39 4.19
CA PHE A 373 2.73 12.56 3.39
C PHE A 373 1.23 12.54 3.07
N TYR A 374 0.54 13.65 3.33
CA TYR A 374 -0.84 13.84 2.87
C TYR A 374 -1.01 15.24 2.29
N GLY A 375 -1.06 15.34 0.96
CA GLY A 375 -1.13 16.65 0.31
C GLY A 375 -1.42 16.57 -1.19
N MET A 376 -1.27 17.71 -1.86
CA MET A 376 -1.58 17.88 -3.27
C MET A 376 -0.37 17.58 -4.15
N GLU A 377 -0.63 17.40 -5.45
CA GLU A 377 0.34 17.08 -6.49
C GLU A 377 1.13 15.80 -6.22
N ARG A 378 2.25 15.60 -6.92
CA ARG A 378 3.13 14.43 -6.78
C ARG A 378 4.06 14.64 -5.59
N PHE A 379 4.31 13.62 -4.77
CA PHE A 379 5.24 13.72 -3.63
C PHE A 379 6.61 14.32 -4.02
N LEU A 380 7.25 13.77 -5.06
CA LEU A 380 8.56 14.26 -5.54
C LEU A 380 8.50 15.63 -6.24
N ALA A 381 7.32 16.24 -6.43
CA ALA A 381 7.24 17.61 -6.90
C ALA A 381 7.58 18.64 -5.81
N HIS A 382 7.47 18.24 -4.53
CA HIS A 382 7.77 19.07 -3.35
C HIS A 382 9.24 19.04 -2.95
N ILE A 383 10.01 18.09 -3.45
CA ILE A 383 11.41 17.84 -3.07
C ILE A 383 12.27 17.74 -4.33
N LEU A 384 13.54 18.13 -4.24
CA LEU A 384 14.47 17.96 -5.35
C LEU A 384 14.90 16.49 -5.46
N SER A 385 14.45 15.78 -6.50
CA SER A 385 14.73 14.35 -6.71
C SER A 385 16.23 14.00 -6.64
N ASP A 386 17.10 14.85 -7.20
CA ASP A 386 18.55 14.64 -7.20
C ASP A 386 19.15 14.66 -5.78
N LYS A 387 18.61 15.51 -4.90
CA LYS A 387 19.02 15.57 -3.49
C LYS A 387 18.48 14.40 -2.72
N PHE A 388 17.23 14.04 -2.98
CA PHE A 388 16.55 12.96 -2.28
C PHE A 388 17.27 11.60 -2.49
N LEU A 389 17.80 11.36 -3.69
CA LEU A 389 18.61 10.17 -3.99
C LEU A 389 19.96 10.12 -3.28
N ALA A 390 20.50 11.28 -2.88
CA ALA A 390 21.72 11.35 -2.11
C ALA A 390 21.47 11.08 -0.61
N LEU A 391 20.21 11.12 -0.16
CA LEU A 391 19.85 10.83 1.22
C LEU A 391 19.95 9.33 1.51
N ASN A 392 20.41 9.01 2.72
CA ASN A 392 20.34 7.67 3.26
C ASN A 392 19.06 7.55 4.10
N LEU A 393 18.02 6.96 3.53
CA LEU A 393 16.71 6.81 4.19
C LEU A 393 16.55 5.42 4.80
N LYS A 394 17.64 4.77 5.21
CA LYS A 394 17.57 3.46 5.86
C LYS A 394 16.74 3.53 7.13
N GLU A 395 16.77 4.60 7.92
CA GLU A 395 15.98 4.64 9.16
C GLU A 395 14.48 4.59 8.88
N CYS A 396 14.04 5.27 7.81
CA CYS A 396 12.66 5.24 7.34
C CYS A 396 12.32 3.86 6.77
N GLN A 397 11.51 3.10 7.51
CA GLN A 397 11.09 1.78 7.08
C GLN A 397 9.81 1.83 6.25
N LEU A 398 8.84 2.64 6.66
CA LEU A 398 7.52 2.73 6.05
C LEU A 398 7.24 4.16 5.57
N MET A 399 6.87 4.31 4.30
CA MET A 399 6.40 5.58 3.75
C MET A 399 4.96 5.44 3.25
N ILE A 400 4.09 6.34 3.69
CA ILE A 400 2.67 6.40 3.35
C ILE A 400 2.43 7.70 2.60
N LEU A 401 2.08 7.62 1.31
CA LEU A 401 1.90 8.78 0.43
C LEU A 401 0.44 8.88 -0.01
N LEU A 402 -0.28 9.84 0.55
CA LEU A 402 -1.63 10.22 0.17
C LEU A 402 -1.56 11.48 -0.70
N ASP A 403 -1.03 11.32 -1.91
CA ASP A 403 -0.78 12.39 -2.87
C ASP A 403 -1.66 12.26 -4.12
N LEU A 404 -1.28 12.93 -5.22
CA LEU A 404 -1.97 12.98 -6.52
C LEU A 404 -3.38 13.59 -6.48
N VAL A 405 -3.60 14.50 -5.55
CA VAL A 405 -4.77 15.38 -5.51
C VAL A 405 -4.40 16.70 -6.18
N ARG A 406 -5.29 17.30 -6.97
CA ARG A 406 -5.09 18.65 -7.51
C ARG A 406 -6.20 19.59 -7.08
N THR A 407 -5.79 20.74 -6.54
CA THR A 407 -6.66 21.91 -6.37
C THR A 407 -6.37 22.93 -7.45
N SER A 408 -7.27 23.90 -7.67
CA SER A 408 -7.00 24.99 -8.63
C SER A 408 -5.70 25.74 -8.30
N GLU A 409 -5.41 25.93 -7.00
CA GLU A 409 -4.20 26.58 -6.51
C GLU A 409 -2.95 25.72 -6.71
N SER A 410 -3.01 24.44 -6.30
CA SER A 410 -1.88 23.52 -6.45
C SER A 410 -1.49 23.35 -7.92
N PHE A 411 -2.49 23.22 -8.80
CA PHE A 411 -2.27 23.07 -10.24
C PHE A 411 -1.60 24.32 -10.83
N ALA A 412 -2.07 25.52 -10.46
CA ALA A 412 -1.49 26.78 -10.93
C ALA A 412 -0.05 26.97 -10.45
N ARG A 413 0.25 26.60 -9.19
CA ARG A 413 1.61 26.63 -8.63
C ARG A 413 2.50 25.62 -9.34
N GLN A 414 2.07 24.37 -9.41
CA GLN A 414 2.87 23.27 -9.93
C GLN A 414 3.14 23.43 -11.43
N SER A 415 2.19 23.93 -12.20
CA SER A 415 2.37 24.20 -13.64
C SER A 415 3.50 25.20 -13.91
N LYS A 416 3.65 26.24 -13.09
CA LYS A 416 4.76 27.21 -13.22
C LYS A 416 6.11 26.57 -12.97
N VAL A 417 6.18 25.66 -11.99
CA VAL A 417 7.40 24.94 -11.63
C VAL A 417 7.74 23.91 -12.70
N ASP A 418 6.75 23.16 -13.20
CA ASP A 418 6.95 22.07 -14.15
C ASP A 418 7.45 22.56 -15.52
N VAL A 419 7.08 23.78 -15.94
CA VAL A 419 7.62 24.41 -17.16
C VAL A 419 9.15 24.55 -17.12
N GLN A 420 9.75 24.65 -15.93
CA GLN A 420 11.20 24.78 -15.75
C GLN A 420 11.90 23.42 -15.62
N LYS A 421 11.17 22.33 -15.43
CA LYS A 421 11.72 20.99 -15.24
C LYS A 421 12.02 20.32 -16.59
N ARG A 422 13.05 19.48 -16.59
CA ARG A 422 13.34 18.62 -17.73
C ARG A 422 12.31 17.50 -17.80
N ALA A 423 12.02 17.01 -19.01
CA ALA A 423 11.11 15.88 -19.23
C ALA A 423 11.50 14.65 -18.39
N THR A 424 12.81 14.35 -18.28
CA THR A 424 13.31 13.24 -17.47
C THR A 424 13.00 13.41 -15.98
N SER A 425 13.10 14.64 -15.45
CA SER A 425 12.76 14.91 -14.04
C SER A 425 11.28 14.72 -13.77
N LEU A 426 10.42 15.17 -14.70
CA LEU A 426 8.98 14.96 -14.61
C LEU A 426 8.60 13.47 -14.69
N THR A 427 9.31 12.68 -15.49
CA THR A 427 9.12 11.21 -15.53
C THR A 427 9.46 10.57 -14.18
N LEU A 428 10.53 11.03 -13.51
CA LEU A 428 10.90 10.49 -12.19
C LEU A 428 9.87 10.79 -11.08
N GLU A 429 9.02 11.80 -11.27
CA GLU A 429 7.92 12.13 -10.35
C GLU A 429 6.67 11.27 -10.55
N ARG A 430 6.65 10.40 -11.56
CA ARG A 430 5.55 9.46 -11.76
C ARG A 430 5.50 8.43 -10.62
N PRO A 431 4.34 7.80 -10.37
CA PRO A 431 4.16 6.94 -9.19
C PRO A 431 5.10 5.74 -9.11
N VAL A 432 5.32 5.03 -10.22
CA VAL A 432 6.18 3.84 -10.26
C VAL A 432 7.64 4.22 -10.05
N GLU A 433 8.10 5.28 -10.72
CA GLU A 433 9.43 5.84 -10.57
C GLU A 433 9.65 6.36 -9.15
N THR A 434 8.67 7.06 -8.57
CA THR A 434 8.71 7.49 -7.17
C THR A 434 8.90 6.30 -6.24
N ALA A 435 8.09 5.24 -6.37
CA ALA A 435 8.27 4.03 -5.59
C ALA A 435 9.67 3.41 -5.77
N LEU A 436 10.21 3.40 -6.99
CA LEU A 436 11.54 2.88 -7.28
C LEU A 436 12.64 3.70 -6.61
N LEU A 437 12.59 5.03 -6.72
CA LEU A 437 13.58 5.92 -6.12
C LEU A 437 13.56 5.81 -4.59
N LEU A 438 12.36 5.85 -3.98
CA LEU A 438 12.17 5.66 -2.54
C LEU A 438 12.73 4.30 -2.07
N SER A 439 12.47 3.26 -2.84
CA SER A 439 12.99 1.92 -2.56
C SER A 439 14.51 1.87 -2.64
N ALA A 440 15.10 2.51 -3.65
CA ALA A 440 16.54 2.57 -3.83
C ALA A 440 17.24 3.32 -2.69
N THR A 441 16.60 4.37 -2.14
CA THR A 441 17.14 5.14 -1.00
C THR A 441 17.12 4.37 0.34
N GLY A 442 16.49 3.19 0.40
CA GLY A 442 16.53 2.29 1.55
C GLY A 442 15.22 2.10 2.29
N ILE A 443 14.12 2.71 1.83
CA ILE A 443 12.79 2.51 2.42
C ILE A 443 12.34 1.07 2.17
N ARG A 444 11.76 0.41 3.19
CA ARG A 444 11.37 -1.01 3.08
C ARG A 444 9.98 -1.22 2.52
N SER A 445 9.05 -0.30 2.79
CA SER A 445 7.68 -0.35 2.27
C SER A 445 7.16 1.03 1.92
N VAL A 446 6.56 1.14 0.73
CA VAL A 446 6.01 2.39 0.20
C VAL A 446 4.56 2.15 -0.21
N MET A 447 3.63 2.91 0.37
CA MET A 447 2.23 2.92 -0.01
C MET A 447 1.92 4.21 -0.76
N LEU A 448 1.37 4.13 -1.98
CA LEU A 448 1.08 5.32 -2.79
C LEU A 448 -0.05 5.12 -3.80
N ASN A 449 -0.57 6.24 -4.32
CA ASN A 449 -1.56 6.27 -5.40
C ASN A 449 -0.91 6.06 -6.78
N GLN A 450 -1.50 5.23 -7.64
CA GLN A 450 -1.04 4.97 -9.02
C GLN A 450 -1.52 6.01 -10.03
N TRP A 451 -2.54 6.78 -9.68
CA TRP A 451 -3.11 7.84 -10.49
C TRP A 451 -3.86 8.84 -9.60
N HIS A 452 -4.31 9.94 -10.20
CA HIS A 452 -4.93 11.06 -9.49
C HIS A 452 -6.14 10.64 -8.66
N THR A 453 -6.47 11.39 -7.61
CA THR A 453 -7.57 11.04 -6.71
C THR A 453 -8.14 12.30 -6.07
N THR A 454 -9.22 12.16 -5.30
CA THR A 454 -9.82 13.25 -4.52
C THR A 454 -9.32 13.23 -3.07
N LEU A 455 -9.44 14.37 -2.39
CA LEU A 455 -9.20 14.48 -0.95
C LEU A 455 -10.11 13.55 -0.16
N GLU A 456 -11.39 13.46 -0.54
CA GLU A 456 -12.34 12.55 0.09
C GLU A 456 -11.87 11.08 0.06
N LYS A 457 -11.37 10.62 -1.10
CA LYS A 457 -10.87 9.25 -1.27
C LYS A 457 -9.59 9.04 -0.44
N ASN A 458 -8.67 10.01 -0.41
CA ASN A 458 -7.47 9.92 0.44
C ASN A 458 -7.80 10.00 1.95
N ALA A 459 -8.78 10.77 2.36
CA ALA A 459 -9.27 10.85 3.73
C ALA A 459 -9.82 9.49 4.21
N LYS A 460 -10.68 8.86 3.40
CA LYS A 460 -11.20 7.50 3.66
C LYS A 460 -10.07 6.46 3.75
N ARG A 461 -9.05 6.58 2.89
CA ARG A 461 -7.85 5.72 2.95
C ARG A 461 -7.08 5.94 4.24
N LEU A 462 -6.86 7.19 4.66
CA LEU A 462 -6.17 7.51 5.90
C LEU A 462 -6.89 6.90 7.11
N ASP A 463 -8.21 7.06 7.20
CA ASP A 463 -9.00 6.50 8.29
C ASP A 463 -8.82 4.98 8.40
N CYS A 464 -8.94 4.29 7.26
CA CYS A 464 -8.81 2.84 7.20
C CYS A 464 -7.37 2.36 7.44
N LEU A 465 -6.36 3.07 6.92
CA LEU A 465 -4.95 2.76 7.19
C LEU A 465 -4.62 2.97 8.66
N ALA A 466 -5.06 4.08 9.26
CA ALA A 466 -4.85 4.35 10.69
C ALA A 466 -5.54 3.29 11.55
N GLU A 467 -6.78 2.91 11.24
CA GLU A 467 -7.45 1.82 11.95
C GLU A 467 -6.70 0.50 11.83
N ASN A 468 -6.31 0.11 10.61
CA ASN A 468 -5.68 -1.17 10.37
C ASN A 468 -4.27 -1.24 10.98
N LEU A 469 -3.42 -0.24 10.72
CA LEU A 469 -2.04 -0.20 11.21
C LEU A 469 -1.98 0.09 12.71
N LEU A 470 -2.71 1.11 13.18
CA LEU A 470 -2.61 1.57 14.56
C LEU A 470 -3.50 0.81 15.52
N ALA A 471 -4.77 0.54 15.21
CA ALA A 471 -5.70 -0.06 16.18
C ALA A 471 -5.76 -1.58 16.10
N THR A 472 -5.81 -2.15 14.89
CA THR A 472 -5.87 -3.61 14.71
C THR A 472 -4.50 -4.28 14.69
N GLY A 473 -3.42 -3.54 14.36
CA GLY A 473 -2.08 -4.08 14.25
C GLY A 473 -1.88 -5.01 13.06
N LYS A 474 -2.65 -4.81 11.97
CA LYS A 474 -2.49 -5.52 10.71
C LYS A 474 -1.15 -5.16 10.07
N THR A 475 -0.63 -6.06 9.24
CA THR A 475 0.57 -5.77 8.47
C THR A 475 0.31 -4.69 7.41
N THR A 476 1.36 -4.09 6.87
CA THR A 476 1.30 -3.16 5.74
C THR A 476 0.50 -3.73 4.57
N GLY A 477 0.77 -4.98 4.21
CA GLY A 477 0.07 -5.70 3.16
C GLY A 477 -1.41 -5.94 3.45
N GLN A 478 -1.73 -6.43 4.64
CA GLN A 478 -3.12 -6.65 5.08
C GLN A 478 -3.92 -5.35 5.16
N SER A 479 -3.27 -4.24 5.53
CA SER A 479 -3.89 -2.92 5.64
C SER A 479 -4.31 -2.40 4.26
N VAL A 480 -3.42 -2.49 3.26
CA VAL A 480 -3.74 -2.09 1.88
C VAL A 480 -4.75 -3.05 1.24
N HIS A 481 -4.67 -4.35 1.52
CA HIS A 481 -5.66 -5.31 1.05
C HIS A 481 -7.05 -5.06 1.67
N SER A 482 -7.12 -4.67 2.95
CA SER A 482 -8.39 -4.34 3.64
C SER A 482 -9.11 -3.14 3.01
N LEU A 483 -8.39 -2.13 2.51
CA LEU A 483 -8.98 -1.01 1.77
C LEU A 483 -9.83 -1.49 0.59
N ARG A 484 -9.33 -2.51 -0.12
CA ARG A 484 -9.99 -3.07 -1.31
C ARG A 484 -11.26 -3.84 -0.93
N ARG A 485 -11.19 -4.63 0.16
CA ARG A 485 -12.33 -5.44 0.64
C ARG A 485 -13.46 -4.62 1.27
N LEU A 486 -13.14 -3.51 1.94
CA LEU A 486 -14.17 -2.63 2.52
C LEU A 486 -15.07 -2.04 1.44
N GLN A 487 -14.48 -1.62 0.32
CA GLN A 487 -15.24 -1.09 -0.82
C GLN A 487 -15.95 -2.20 -1.62
N TRP A 488 -15.42 -3.42 -1.61
CA TRP A 488 -16.11 -4.61 -2.15
C TRP A 488 -17.42 -4.90 -1.42
N ASN A 489 -17.38 -4.96 -0.09
CA ASN A 489 -18.56 -5.27 0.72
C ASN A 489 -19.62 -4.15 0.68
N SER A 490 -19.21 -2.88 0.57
CA SER A 490 -20.17 -1.78 0.41
C SER A 490 -20.91 -1.84 -0.94
N ASN A 491 -20.25 -2.29 -2.01
CA ASN A 491 -20.89 -2.39 -3.33
C ASN A 491 -21.85 -3.56 -3.43
N LEU A 492 -21.58 -4.69 -2.76
CA LEU A 492 -22.50 -5.83 -2.69
C LEU A 492 -23.79 -5.49 -1.93
N LEU A 493 -23.69 -4.70 -0.85
CA LEU A 493 -24.87 -4.28 -0.06
C LEU A 493 -25.74 -3.24 -0.78
N ASN A 494 -25.17 -2.47 -1.71
CA ASN A 494 -25.91 -1.50 -2.50
C ASN A 494 -26.70 -2.15 -3.66
N ASP A 495 -26.32 -3.36 -4.08
CA ASP A 495 -27.00 -4.11 -5.17
C ASP A 495 -28.20 -4.93 -4.64
N GLU A 496 -28.26 -5.20 -3.33
CA GLU A 496 -29.44 -5.79 -2.67
C GLU A 496 -30.52 -4.74 -2.32
N GLY A 497 -30.29 -3.46 -2.61
CA GLY A 497 -31.14 -2.34 -2.22
C GLY A 497 -32.33 -2.02 -3.13
N ASP A 498 -32.44 -2.66 -4.30
CA ASP A 498 -33.56 -2.46 -5.23
C ASP A 498 -34.42 -3.73 -5.33
N ASN A 499 -35.19 -4.00 -4.27
CA ASN A 499 -36.35 -4.91 -4.35
C ASN A 499 -37.53 -4.36 -3.53
N ILE A 500 -38.34 -3.56 -4.23
CA ILE A 500 -39.78 -3.77 -4.48
C ILE A 500 -40.60 -4.34 -3.29
N LYS A 501 -41.56 -3.53 -2.84
CA LYS A 501 -42.68 -3.95 -1.97
C LYS A 501 -43.57 -4.97 -2.71
N PRO A 502 -44.08 -6.03 -2.05
CA PRO A 502 -45.26 -6.78 -2.54
C PRO A 502 -46.50 -5.92 -2.25
N ASP A 503 -47.66 -5.94 -2.91
CA ASP A 503 -48.43 -6.83 -3.79
C ASP A 503 -49.52 -5.86 -4.38
N ASP A 504 -50.06 -5.96 -5.59
CA ASP A 504 -51.15 -6.87 -5.97
C ASP A 504 -51.32 -6.85 -7.50
N GLY A 505 -51.50 -8.02 -8.11
CA GLY A 505 -52.30 -8.16 -9.33
C GLY A 505 -51.58 -8.59 -10.62
N GLU A 506 -51.83 -9.86 -10.96
CA GLU A 506 -51.91 -10.46 -12.30
C GLU A 506 -50.62 -10.81 -13.06
N GLU A 507 -50.54 -12.11 -13.38
CA GLU A 507 -49.47 -12.79 -14.10
C GLU A 507 -49.38 -12.32 -15.56
N GLU A 508 -48.22 -11.83 -15.98
CA GLU A 508 -47.81 -11.89 -17.38
C GLU A 508 -46.36 -12.36 -17.49
N ILE A 509 -46.18 -13.58 -18.00
CA ILE A 509 -44.89 -14.25 -18.19
C ILE A 509 -44.18 -13.57 -19.37
N LEU A 510 -43.28 -12.63 -19.07
CA LEU A 510 -42.27 -12.14 -20.01
C LEU A 510 -40.89 -12.63 -19.56
N MET A 511 -40.36 -13.60 -20.30
CA MET A 511 -39.00 -14.10 -20.19
C MET A 511 -38.00 -12.95 -20.42
N ARG A 512 -37.46 -12.38 -19.34
CA ARG A 512 -36.30 -11.46 -19.39
C ARG A 512 -35.05 -12.24 -19.02
N GLU A 513 -34.11 -12.33 -19.96
CA GLU A 513 -32.77 -12.86 -19.70
C GLU A 513 -32.08 -12.05 -18.58
N PRO A 514 -31.43 -12.71 -17.61
CA PRO A 514 -30.65 -12.00 -16.60
C PRO A 514 -29.31 -11.59 -17.22
N VAL A 515 -29.24 -10.41 -17.82
CA VAL A 515 -27.95 -9.73 -18.05
C VAL A 515 -27.63 -8.93 -16.80
N SER A 516 -27.27 -9.61 -15.71
CA SER A 516 -26.62 -8.95 -14.58
C SER A 516 -25.18 -8.68 -14.98
N LYS A 517 -24.90 -7.48 -15.52
CA LYS A 517 -23.53 -6.99 -15.63
C LYS A 517 -22.93 -6.97 -14.21
N PRO A 518 -21.73 -7.52 -13.99
CA PRO A 518 -21.09 -7.39 -12.68
C PRO A 518 -20.93 -5.91 -12.33
N PRO A 519 -21.03 -5.52 -11.04
CA PRO A 519 -20.97 -4.13 -10.64
C PRO A 519 -19.64 -3.52 -11.14
N ALA A 520 -19.74 -2.46 -11.93
CA ALA A 520 -18.58 -1.74 -12.44
C ALA A 520 -17.76 -1.22 -11.24
N TRP A 521 -16.49 -1.64 -11.14
CA TRP A 521 -15.67 -1.27 -9.99
C TRP A 521 -15.28 0.20 -10.07
N ASP A 522 -15.31 0.90 -8.92
CA ASP A 522 -14.66 2.21 -8.81
C ASP A 522 -13.14 2.00 -8.97
N PRO A 523 -12.50 2.62 -9.98
CA PRO A 523 -11.06 2.51 -10.16
C PRO A 523 -10.27 2.89 -8.90
N SER A 524 -10.80 3.80 -8.07
CA SER A 524 -10.10 4.28 -6.88
C SER A 524 -9.73 3.19 -5.86
N VAL A 525 -10.44 2.06 -5.88
CA VAL A 525 -10.18 0.88 -5.05
C VAL A 525 -8.78 0.32 -5.33
N PHE A 526 -8.37 0.33 -6.60
CA PHE A 526 -7.10 -0.26 -7.07
C PHE A 526 -5.99 0.76 -7.28
N SER A 527 -6.27 2.05 -7.08
CA SER A 527 -5.27 3.11 -7.22
C SER A 527 -4.21 3.03 -6.12
N TYR A 528 -4.56 2.60 -4.91
CA TYR A 528 -3.61 2.57 -3.79
C TYR A 528 -2.87 1.23 -3.72
N VAL A 529 -1.54 1.30 -3.87
CA VAL A 529 -0.66 0.14 -4.05
C VAL A 529 0.47 0.14 -3.04
N LEU A 530 0.85 -1.06 -2.61
CA LEU A 530 2.01 -1.30 -1.75
C LEU A 530 3.20 -1.81 -2.57
N TYR A 531 4.34 -1.14 -2.43
CA TYR A 531 5.65 -1.56 -2.92
C TYR A 531 6.54 -1.99 -1.77
N GLY A 532 7.32 -3.06 -1.95
CA GLY A 532 8.24 -3.61 -0.95
C GLY A 532 7.57 -4.58 0.03
N LEU A 533 7.91 -4.47 1.31
CA LEU A 533 7.59 -5.49 2.31
C LEU A 533 6.11 -5.47 2.77
N PRO A 534 5.38 -6.59 2.64
CA PRO A 534 3.99 -6.69 3.08
C PRO A 534 3.81 -7.09 4.55
N ASN A 535 4.89 -7.46 5.24
CA ASN A 535 4.90 -8.05 6.58
C ASN A 535 5.41 -7.07 7.65
N MET A 536 5.25 -5.76 7.45
CA MET A 536 5.64 -4.76 8.45
C MET A 536 4.47 -4.43 9.37
N VAL A 537 4.71 -4.32 10.68
CA VAL A 537 3.68 -4.08 11.70
C VAL A 537 4.07 -2.87 12.53
N VAL A 538 3.14 -1.93 12.66
CA VAL A 538 3.31 -0.72 13.47
C VAL A 538 3.09 -1.06 14.95
N MET A 539 4.11 -0.80 15.77
CA MET A 539 4.17 -1.22 17.19
C MET A 539 4.37 -0.07 18.16
#